data_AF-A0AAV4TKP2-F1
#
_entry.id   AF-A0AAV4TKP2-F1
#
_cell.length_a   1.000
_cell.length_b   1.000
_cell.length_c   1.000
_cell.angle_alpha   90.00
_cell.angle_beta   90.00
_cell.angle_gamma   90.00
#
_symmetry.space_group_name_H-M   'P 1'
#
loop_
_entity.id
_entity.type
_entity.pdbx_description
1 polymer ?
#
loop_
_entity_poly.entity_id
_entity_poly.type
_entity_poly.pdbx_seq_one_letter_code
_entity_poly.pdbx_strand_id
1 'polypeptide(L)'
;MELHLKPPQESWSRRQSLVMLQESSLTAVSNIVSTKDNSRKVFKVVVLLVCLTGFFYQAATFFTYYFKYPTIVDIQLENPDVIEMPAITFCNSNG
;
A
#
# COMPACT_ATOMS: atom_id res chain seq x y z
N MET A 1 48.51 -28.71 0.27
CA MET A 1 47.45 -28.98 -0.72
C MET A 1 46.14 -28.89 0.04
N GLU A 2 45.69 -27.67 0.33
CA GLU A 2 44.45 -27.44 1.05
C GLU A 2 43.29 -27.68 0.07
N LEU A 3 42.60 -28.79 0.29
CA LEU A 3 41.45 -29.18 -0.50
C LEU A 3 40.33 -28.21 -0.15
N HIS A 4 40.15 -27.19 -0.99
CA HIS A 4 38.97 -26.32 -1.01
C HIS A 4 37.74 -27.18 -1.28
N LEU A 5 37.21 -27.81 -0.23
CA LEU A 5 35.91 -28.43 -0.22
C LEU A 5 34.89 -27.29 -0.31
N LYS A 6 34.51 -26.94 -1.54
CA LYS A 6 33.41 -26.04 -1.82
C LYS A 6 32.14 -26.71 -1.27
N PRO A 7 31.55 -26.21 -0.17
CA PRO A 7 30.28 -26.74 0.30
C PRO A 7 29.19 -26.58 -0.78
N PRO A 8 28.18 -27.45 -0.80
CA PRO A 8 27.13 -27.44 -1.83
C PRO A 8 26.46 -26.07 -1.93
N GLN A 9 26.32 -25.56 -3.16
CA GLN A 9 25.92 -24.17 -3.48
C GLN A 9 24.51 -23.81 -2.94
N GLU A 10 23.62 -24.80 -2.81
CA GLU A 10 22.30 -24.66 -2.18
C GLU A 10 22.36 -24.27 -0.69
N SER A 11 23.37 -24.74 0.04
CA SER A 11 23.44 -24.54 1.50
C SER A 11 23.82 -23.11 1.90
N TRP A 12 24.58 -22.41 1.05
CA TRP A 12 24.94 -21.00 1.26
C TRP A 12 23.77 -20.05 0.96
N SER A 13 23.03 -20.31 -0.12
CA SER A 13 21.92 -19.45 -0.53
C SER A 13 20.79 -19.42 0.51
N ARG A 14 20.42 -20.58 1.08
CA ARG A 14 19.42 -20.64 2.17
C ARG A 14 19.87 -19.92 3.44
N ARG A 15 21.15 -19.96 3.78
CA ARG A 15 21.67 -19.26 4.96
C ARG A 15 21.64 -17.74 4.75
N GLN A 16 22.04 -17.28 3.57
CA GLN A 16 22.02 -15.85 3.23
C GLN A 16 20.61 -15.27 3.27
N SER A 17 19.61 -15.96 2.71
CA SER A 17 18.22 -15.47 2.74
C SER A 17 17.67 -15.37 4.16
N LEU A 18 18.01 -16.32 5.05
CA LEU A 18 17.60 -16.27 6.45
C LEU A 18 18.24 -15.10 7.23
N VAL A 19 19.51 -14.82 6.99
CA VAL A 19 20.18 -13.66 7.60
C VAL A 19 19.55 -12.36 7.10
N MET A 20 19.31 -12.23 5.80
CA MET A 20 18.66 -11.03 5.23
C MET A 20 17.23 -10.82 5.77
N LEU A 21 16.46 -11.89 5.95
CA LEU A 21 15.12 -11.83 6.53
C LEU A 21 15.12 -11.48 8.03
N GLN A 22 16.20 -11.80 8.73
CA GLN A 22 16.37 -11.47 10.14
C GLN A 22 16.79 -10.00 10.35
N GLU A 23 17.60 -9.45 9.44
CA GLU A 23 18.03 -8.04 9.40
C GLU A 23 16.99 -7.11 8.75
N SER A 24 15.91 -7.66 8.20
CA SER A 24 14.83 -6.87 7.61
C SER A 24 14.02 -6.18 8.70
N SER A 25 13.61 -4.93 8.45
CA SER A 25 12.75 -4.12 9.34
C SER A 25 11.34 -4.70 9.56
N LEU A 26 11.01 -5.78 8.89
CA LEU A 26 9.78 -6.54 9.09
C LEU A 26 9.90 -7.40 10.37
N THR A 27 9.55 -6.80 11.50
CA THR A 27 9.51 -7.46 12.82
C THR A 27 8.76 -8.80 12.80
N ALA A 28 7.73 -8.91 11.96
CA ALA A 28 6.96 -10.13 11.79
C ALA A 28 7.81 -11.30 11.23
N VAL A 29 8.71 -11.02 10.30
CA VAL A 29 9.57 -12.04 9.64
C VAL A 29 10.62 -12.56 10.61
N SER A 30 11.28 -11.68 11.38
CA SER A 30 12.24 -12.06 12.42
C SER A 30 11.58 -12.93 13.51
N ASN A 31 10.35 -12.60 13.89
CA ASN A 31 9.59 -13.35 14.90
C ASN A 31 9.08 -14.72 14.38
N ILE A 32 8.96 -14.91 13.07
CA ILE A 32 8.64 -16.20 12.42
C ILE A 32 9.88 -17.10 12.35
N VAL A 33 11.05 -16.53 12.06
CA VAL A 33 12.34 -17.26 12.01
C VAL A 33 12.76 -17.77 13.39
N SER A 34 12.52 -16.99 14.45
CA SER A 34 12.91 -17.35 15.83
C SER A 34 11.97 -18.38 16.51
N THR A 35 10.78 -18.63 15.95
CA THR A 35 9.79 -19.56 16.55
C THR A 35 10.10 -21.02 16.22
N LYS A 36 10.29 -21.86 17.25
CA LYS A 36 10.62 -23.30 17.12
C LYS A 36 9.40 -24.19 16.81
N ASP A 37 8.19 -23.79 17.23
CA ASP A 37 6.96 -24.54 17.00
C ASP A 37 6.43 -24.40 15.57
N ASN A 38 6.31 -25.53 14.88
CA ASN A 38 5.92 -25.55 13.46
C ASN A 38 4.46 -25.09 13.24
N SER A 39 3.53 -25.47 14.13
CA SER A 39 2.12 -25.04 14.05
C SER A 39 1.95 -23.53 14.25
N ARG A 40 2.62 -22.96 15.26
CA ARG A 40 2.59 -21.51 15.53
C ARG A 40 3.28 -20.72 14.41
N LYS A 41 4.32 -21.27 13.80
CA LYS A 41 5.01 -20.68 12.64
C LYS A 41 4.08 -20.58 11.44
N VAL A 42 3.34 -21.65 11.11
CA VAL A 42 2.38 -21.65 10.02
C VAL A 42 1.28 -20.62 10.26
N PHE A 43 0.72 -20.56 11.48
CA PHE A 43 -0.29 -19.56 11.82
C PHE A 43 0.21 -18.12 11.62
N LYS A 44 1.42 -17.79 12.10
CA LYS A 44 2.02 -16.46 11.92
C LYS A 44 2.22 -16.10 10.44
N VAL A 45 2.63 -17.06 9.61
CA VAL A 45 2.79 -16.87 8.16
C VAL A 45 1.43 -16.62 7.49
N VAL A 46 0.40 -17.40 7.84
CA VAL A 46 -0.95 -17.21 7.30
C VAL A 46 -1.49 -15.83 7.63
N VAL A 47 -1.35 -15.40 8.89
CA VAL A 47 -1.77 -14.05 9.32
C VAL A 47 -1.04 -12.97 8.51
N LEU A 48 0.28 -13.11 8.32
CA LEU A 48 1.06 -12.17 7.51
C LEU A 48 0.60 -12.12 6.06
N LEU A 49 0.29 -13.27 5.44
CA LEU A 49 -0.24 -13.34 4.08
C LEU A 49 -1.62 -12.69 3.96
N VAL A 50 -2.50 -12.91 4.94
CA VAL A 50 -3.82 -12.26 4.98
C VAL A 50 -3.67 -10.75 5.08
N CYS A 51 -2.82 -10.25 5.97
CA CYS A 51 -2.56 -8.81 6.11
C CYS A 51 -1.96 -8.21 4.83
N LEU A 52 -1.00 -8.88 4.20
CA LEU A 52 -0.43 -8.42 2.93
C LEU A 52 -1.48 -8.35 1.83
N THR A 53 -2.31 -9.38 1.71
CA THR A 53 -3.38 -9.43 0.70
C THR A 53 -4.38 -8.30 0.92
N GLY A 54 -4.80 -8.07 2.16
CA GLY A 54 -5.68 -6.95 2.52
C GLY A 54 -5.07 -5.59 2.19
N PHE A 55 -3.78 -5.39 2.50
CA PHE A 55 -3.05 -4.18 2.15
C PHE A 55 -3.01 -3.95 0.64
N PHE A 56 -2.67 -4.97 -0.15
CA PHE A 56 -2.66 -4.87 -1.61
C PHE A 56 -4.04 -4.57 -2.19
N TYR A 57 -5.09 -5.19 -1.66
CA TYR A 57 -6.47 -4.91 -2.08
C TYR A 57 -6.87 -3.46 -1.82
N GLN A 58 -6.58 -2.96 -0.61
CA GLN A 58 -6.88 -1.57 -0.25
C GLN A 58 -6.06 -0.59 -1.09
N ALA A 59 -4.77 -0.87 -1.29
CA ALA A 59 -3.90 -0.07 -2.15
C ALA A 59 -4.43 -0.02 -3.59
N ALA A 60 -4.78 -1.16 -4.19
CA ALA A 60 -5.33 -1.23 -5.54
C ALA A 60 -6.65 -0.45 -5.68
N THR A 61 -7.51 -0.53 -4.67
CA THR A 61 -8.78 0.23 -4.63
C THR A 61 -8.50 1.73 -4.61
N PHE A 62 -7.55 2.17 -3.77
CA PHE A 62 -7.15 3.57 -3.68
C PHE A 62 -6.52 4.07 -4.98
N PHE A 63 -5.63 3.28 -5.59
CA PHE A 63 -5.04 3.61 -6.89
C PHE A 63 -6.11 3.76 -7.97
N THR A 64 -7.09 2.86 -8.01
CA THR A 64 -8.20 2.94 -8.97
C THR A 64 -9.03 4.20 -8.77
N TYR A 65 -9.28 4.60 -7.51
CA TYR A 65 -9.98 5.84 -7.20
C TYR A 65 -9.15 7.08 -7.58
N TYR A 66 -7.85 7.06 -7.30
CA TYR A 66 -6.93 8.13 -7.65
C TYR A 66 -6.87 8.38 -9.16
N PHE A 67 -6.78 7.32 -9.98
CA PHE A 67 -6.75 7.44 -11.44
C PHE A 67 -8.07 7.90 -12.07
N LYS A 68 -9.18 7.91 -11.31
CA LYS A 68 -10.45 8.48 -11.77
C LYS A 68 -10.50 10.01 -11.67
N TYR A 69 -9.50 10.65 -11.07
CA TYR A 69 -9.44 12.10 -10.86
C TYR A 69 -10.77 12.72 -10.41
N PRO A 70 -11.41 12.20 -9.34
CA PRO A 70 -12.68 12.74 -8.90
C PRO A 70 -12.47 14.14 -8.32
N THR A 71 -13.17 15.13 -8.90
CA THR A 71 -13.19 16.50 -8.39
C THR A 71 -14.32 16.64 -7.37
N ILE A 72 -13.97 17.06 -6.15
CA ILE A 72 -14.95 17.49 -5.15
C ILE A 72 -15.20 18.99 -5.33
N VAL A 73 -16.46 19.37 -5.55
CA VAL A 73 -16.87 20.78 -5.59
C VAL A 73 -17.23 21.18 -4.17
N ASP A 74 -16.46 22.08 -3.59
CA ASP A 74 -16.78 22.70 -2.30
C ASP A 74 -17.62 23.96 -2.56
N ILE A 75 -18.88 23.93 -2.13
CA ILE A 75 -19.82 25.03 -2.37
C ILE A 75 -19.86 25.86 -1.09
N GLN A 76 -19.14 26.98 -1.09
CA GLN A 76 -19.15 27.91 0.03
C GLN A 76 -20.15 29.03 -0.26
N LEU A 77 -21.13 29.18 0.62
CA LEU A 77 -22.13 30.24 0.55
C LEU A 77 -21.59 31.46 1.31
N GLU A 78 -21.19 32.48 0.57
CA GLU A 78 -20.76 33.76 1.14
C GLU A 78 -21.83 34.83 0.87
N ASN A 79 -22.14 35.63 1.90
CA ASN A 79 -23.06 36.77 1.81
C ASN A 79 -22.23 38.05 1.91
N PRO A 80 -21.70 38.57 0.79
CA PRO A 80 -20.92 39.79 0.80
C PRO A 80 -21.81 41.03 1.04
N ASP A 81 -21.25 42.07 1.65
CA ASP A 81 -21.95 43.35 1.88
C ASP A 81 -22.26 44.11 0.58
N VAL A 82 -21.53 43.81 -0.50
CA VAL A 82 -21.69 44.43 -1.83
C VAL A 82 -21.71 43.34 -2.89
N ILE A 83 -22.70 43.39 -3.79
CA ILE A 83 -22.89 42.45 -4.88
C ILE A 83 -22.86 43.22 -6.20
N GLU A 84 -22.00 42.82 -7.12
CA GLU A 84 -21.94 43.39 -8.48
C GLU A 84 -23.21 43.02 -9.26
N MET A 85 -23.87 44.03 -9.85
CA MET A 85 -25.10 43.80 -10.59
C MET A 85 -24.81 43.07 -11.91
N PRO A 86 -25.43 41.91 -12.18
CA PRO A 86 -25.21 41.20 -13.44
C PRO A 86 -25.84 41.93 -14.63
N ALA A 87 -25.36 41.61 -15.83
CA ALA A 87 -25.95 42.14 -17.06
C ALA A 87 -27.38 41.61 -17.23
N ILE A 88 -28.36 42.51 -17.22
CA ILE A 88 -29.76 42.19 -17.52
C ILE A 88 -29.95 42.26 -19.03
N THR A 89 -30.27 41.12 -19.64
CA THR A 89 -30.56 41.04 -21.08
C THR A 89 -32.05 40.82 -21.27
N PHE A 90 -32.70 41.70 -22.05
CA PHE A 90 -34.11 41.57 -22.42
C PHE A 90 -34.24 40.97 -23.82
N CYS A 91 -35.17 40.03 -23.98
CA CYS A 91 -35.56 39.49 -25.28
C CYS A 91 -37.04 39.78 -25.55
N ASN A 92 -37.35 40.16 -26.78
CA ASN A 92 -38.71 40.25 -27.30
C ASN A 92 -39.11 38.89 -27.89
N SER A 93 -40.27 38.34 -27.51
CA SER A 93 -40.74 37.06 -28.09
C SER A 93 -41.34 37.21 -29.49
N ASN A 94 -41.48 38.45 -29.98
CA ASN A 94 -41.88 38.78 -31.34
C ASN A 94 -40.64 39.14 -32.16
N GLY A 95 -39.85 38.12 -32.52
CA GLY A 95 -38.76 38.25 -33.50
C GLY A 95 -39.27 38.63 -34.87
#